data_AF-X6K558-F1
#
_entry.id   AF-X6K558-F1
#
_cell.length_a   1.000
_cell.length_b   1.000
_cell.length_c   1.000
_cell.angle_alpha   90.00
_cell.angle_beta   90.00
_cell.angle_gamma   90.00
#
_symmetry.space_group_name_H-M   'P 1'
#
loop_
_entity.id
_entity.type
_entity.pdbx_description
1 polymer ?
#
loop_
_entity_poly.entity_id
_entity_poly.type
_entity_poly.pdbx_seq_one_letter_code
_entity_poly.pdbx_strand_id
1 'polypeptide(L)' 'MTPAEHEHSAAVDQAIEWYAANYGACERPIVPALRRRFLLTSHQAIIVIREITLRRARAA' A
#
# COMPACT_ATOMS: atom_id res chain seq x y z
N MET A 1 3.48 8.42 22.75
CA MET A 1 3.38 7.85 21.39
C MET A 1 4.44 6.78 21.26
N THR A 2 4.04 5.56 20.91
CA THR A 2 4.98 4.43 20.86
C THR A 2 5.66 4.35 19.49
N PRO A 3 6.94 3.91 19.40
CA PRO A 3 7.70 3.88 18.14
C PRO A 3 7.06 3.02 17.04
N ALA A 4 6.43 1.90 17.43
CA ALA A 4 5.86 0.94 16.50
C ALA A 4 4.72 1.53 15.65
N GLU A 5 3.89 2.40 16.22
CA GLU A 5 2.77 3.04 15.51
C GLU A 5 3.27 3.95 14.37
N HIS A 6 4.41 4.63 14.56
CA HIS A 6 5.03 5.46 13.52
C HIS A 6 5.65 4.62 12.40
N GLU A 7 6.37 3.54 12.77
CA GLU A 7 7.01 2.65 11.79
C GLU A 7 5.97 1.95 10.88
N HIS A 8 4.85 1.52 11.46
CA HIS A 8 3.75 0.91 10.71
C HIS A 8 3.06 1.88 9.74
N SER A 9 2.99 3.16 10.10
CA SER A 9 2.41 4.20 9.26
C SER A 9 3.33 4.50 8.07
N ALA A 10 4.64 4.61 8.31
CA ALA A 10 5.64 4.88 7.27
C ALA A 10 5.67 3.81 6.16
N ALA A 11 5.59 2.52 6.51
CA ALA A 11 5.60 1.44 5.51
C ALA A 11 4.36 1.45 4.61
N VAL A 12 3.19 1.82 5.15
CA VAL A 12 1.94 1.94 4.38
C VAL A 12 2.02 3.12 3.42
N ASP A 13 2.50 4.28 3.88
CA ASP A 13 2.66 5.48 3.05
C ASP A 13 3.62 5.23 1.88
N GLN A 14 4.76 4.59 2.15
CA GLN A 14 5.71 4.19 1.10
C GLN A 14 5.08 3.23 0.07
N ALA A 15 4.28 2.26 0.55
CA ALA A 15 3.61 1.32 -0.33
C ALA A 15 2.51 2.01 -1.17
N ILE A 16 1.80 3.01 -0.63
CA ILE A 16 0.82 3.83 -1.36
C ILE A 16 1.50 4.56 -2.50
N GLU A 17 2.55 5.33 -2.22
CA GLU A 17 3.24 6.12 -3.25
C GLU A 17 3.84 5.23 -4.34
N TRP A 18 4.46 4.11 -3.95
CA TRP A 18 4.96 3.15 -4.91
C TRP A 18 3.82 2.52 -5.75
N TYR A 19 2.73 2.08 -5.14
CA TYR A 19 1.64 1.43 -5.85
C TYR A 19 0.85 2.40 -6.74
N ALA A 20 0.75 3.67 -6.35
CA ALA A 20 0.20 4.73 -7.20
C ALA A 20 0.98 4.84 -8.52
N ALA A 21 2.31 4.91 -8.43
CA ALA A 21 3.20 5.03 -9.59
C ALA A 21 3.30 3.74 -10.43
N ASN A 22 3.07 2.58 -9.82
CA ASN A 22 3.30 1.26 -10.43
C ASN A 22 2.02 0.42 -10.59
N TYR A 23 0.83 1.04 -10.56
CA TYR A 23 -0.45 0.35 -10.48
C TYR A 23 -0.63 -0.75 -11.54
N GLY A 24 -0.28 -0.47 -12.80
CA GLY A 24 -0.38 -1.43 -13.91
C GLY A 24 0.75 -2.47 -13.97
N ALA A 25 1.89 -2.19 -13.33
CA ALA A 25 3.08 -3.05 -13.34
C ALA A 25 3.20 -3.92 -12.07
N CYS A 26 2.31 -3.75 -11.10
CA CYS A 26 2.33 -4.52 -9.86
C CYS A 26 2.04 -6.00 -10.14
N GLU A 27 2.93 -6.87 -9.64
CA GLU A 27 2.80 -8.33 -9.76
C GLU A 27 1.48 -8.82 -9.15
N ARG A 28 0.85 -9.79 -9.81
CA ARG A 28 -0.34 -10.49 -9.30
C ARG A 28 0.09 -11.78 -8.60
N PRO A 29 -0.51 -12.14 -7.45
CA PRO A 29 -1.60 -11.42 -6.76
C PRO A 29 -1.10 -10.21 -5.95
N ILE A 30 -1.85 -9.09 -5.98
CA ILE A 30 -1.40 -7.78 -5.45
C ILE A 30 -1.06 -7.85 -3.95
N VAL A 31 -1.92 -8.48 -3.14
CA VAL A 31 -1.72 -8.52 -1.68
C VAL A 31 -0.40 -9.23 -1.32
N PRO A 32 -0.11 -10.47 -1.77
CA PRO A 32 1.20 -11.09 -1.62
C PRO A 32 2.38 -10.24 -2.13
N ALA A 33 2.23 -9.54 -3.26
CA ALA A 33 3.29 -8.70 -3.81
C ALA A 33 3.63 -7.52 -2.88
N LEU A 34 2.62 -6.78 -2.42
CA LEU A 34 2.80 -5.64 -1.51
C LEU A 34 3.36 -6.10 -0.15
N ARG A 35 2.87 -7.22 0.38
CA ARG A 35 3.38 -7.80 1.64
C ARG A 35 4.86 -8.15 1.55
N ARG A 36 5.29 -8.84 0.49
CA ARG A 36 6.71 -9.21 0.32
C ARG A 36 7.61 -7.99 0.13
N ARG A 37 7.14 -6.97 -0.60
CA ARG A 37 7.94 -5.79 -0.95
C ARG A 37 8.14 -4.84 0.23
N PHE A 38 7.14 -4.65 1.07
CA PHE A 38 7.12 -3.63 2.13
C PHE A 38 6.94 -4.21 3.53
N LEU A 39 7.05 -5.55 3.67
CA LEU A 39 6.84 -6.28 4.93
C LEU A 39 5.49 -5.99 5.60
N LEU A 40 4.46 -5.76 4.78
CA LEU A 40 3.11 -5.44 5.26
C LEU A 40 2.39 -6.67 5.80
N THR A 41 1.47 -6.42 6.72
CA THR A 41 0.37 -7.34 6.99
C THR A 41 -0.63 -7.34 5.83
N SER A 42 -1.48 -8.37 5.74
CA SER A 42 -2.57 -8.40 4.76
C SER A 42 -3.52 -7.21 4.90
N HIS A 43 -3.81 -6.79 6.14
CA HIS A 43 -4.67 -5.63 6.40
C HIS A 43 -4.06 -4.33 5.84
N GLN A 44 -2.78 -4.09 6.08
CA GLN A 44 -2.07 -2.93 5.53
C GLN A 44 -2.06 -2.95 3.99
N ALA A 45 -1.83 -4.10 3.35
CA ALA A 45 -1.91 -4.21 1.90
C ALA A 45 -3.32 -3.85 1.36
N ILE A 46 -4.38 -4.23 2.09
CA ILE A 46 -5.77 -3.84 1.74
C ILE A 46 -5.98 -2.34 1.87
N ILE A 47 -5.42 -1.70 2.92
CA ILE A 47 -5.46 -0.23 3.08
C ILE A 47 -4.81 0.44 1.87
N VAL A 48 -3.62 0.00 1.46
CA VAL A 48 -2.91 0.52 0.27
C VAL A 48 -3.79 0.41 -0.99
N ILE A 49 -4.37 -0.77 -1.24
CA ILE A 49 -5.24 -1.00 -2.40
C ILE A 49 -6.47 -0.08 -2.36
N ARG A 50 -7.13 0.03 -1.20
CA ARG A 50 -8.31 0.87 -1.01
C ARG A 50 -7.98 2.33 -1.30
N GLU A 51 -6.88 2.84 -0.74
CA GLU A 51 -6.48 4.24 -0.91
C GLU A 51 -6.22 4.58 -2.38
N ILE A 52 -5.47 3.74 -3.10
CA ILE A 52 -5.22 3.97 -4.53
C ILE A 52 -6.51 3.88 -5.35
N THR A 53 -7.41 2.95 -5.02
CA THR A 53 -8.72 2.84 -5.68
C THR A 53 -9.53 4.13 -5.51
N LEU A 54 -9.56 4.70 -4.29
CA LEU A 54 -10.25 5.97 -4.00
C LEU A 54 -9.59 7.16 -4.71
N ARG A 55 -8.26 7.25 -4.70
CA ARG A 55 -7.52 8.32 -5.41
C ARG A 55 -7.85 8.32 -6.91
N ARG A 56 -7.90 7.15 -7.53
CA ARG A 56 -8.24 7.00 -8.95
C ARG A 56 -9.70 7.35 -9.23
N ALA A 57 -10.63 6.94 -8.36
CA ALA A 57 -12.04 7.28 -8.51
C ALA A 57 -12.31 8.79 -8.42
N ARG A 58 -11.52 9.53 -7.63
CA ARG A 58 -11.62 10.99 -7.50
C ARG A 58 -11.01 11.77 -8.68
N ALA A 59 -10.12 11.14 -9.43
CA ALA A 59 -9.42 11.75 -10.56
C ALA A 59 -10.13 11.52 -11.92
N ALA A 60 -11.27 10.83 -11.91
CA ALA A 60 -12.06 10.45 -13.08
C ALA A 60 -13.30 11.33 -13.27
#